data_AF-A0A8H7PGP2-F1
#
_entry.id   AF-A0A8H7PGP2-F1
#
_cell.length_a   1.000
_cell.length_b   1.000
_cell.length_c   1.000
_cell.angle_alpha   90.00
_cell.angle_beta   90.00
_cell.angle_gamma   90.00
#
_symmetry.space_group_name_H-M   'P 1'
#
loop_
_entity.id
_entity.type
_entity.pdbx_description
1 polymer ?
#
loop_
_entity_poly.entity_id
_entity_poly.type
_entity_poly.pdbx_seq_one_letter_code
_entity_poly.pdbx_strand_id
1 'polypeptide(L)'
;MTVTVKHITAPGTFLTFPFTPPIDNEVAPKNRHPLSCCARLLCQDCRRNRRRSIRMAYTSWTLQQAKDHMAQLGIASAVVSVTAPATTMYENDIAKGCLEEIDYAFNQLGADGVTLLTTYPNKGGSLYLGNELIHPVLYAPKPLFDYPQETTRTTAELVLSGTKAKLPNIKMILSHAGGTIAFLAPRICSISTGIRTSEQVQQDIASFYFDTALSSAKGQLLALLEIADSSHIVFGSDVSYAPIEATSSITMKLDEFFGT
;
A
#
# COMPACT_ATOMS: atom_id res chain seq x y z
N MET A 1 3.64 2.15 -2.02
CA MET A 1 3.74 1.83 -0.59
C MET A 1 4.57 0.57 -0.47
N THR A 2 5.72 0.62 0.19
CA THR A 2 6.62 -0.55 0.27
C THR A 2 6.16 -1.48 1.40
N VAL A 3 5.66 -2.67 1.06
CA VAL A 3 5.33 -3.71 2.03
C VAL A 3 6.57 -4.56 2.27
N THR A 4 7.40 -4.08 3.19
CA THR A 4 8.54 -4.88 3.63
C THR A 4 8.07 -5.97 4.58
N VAL A 5 8.41 -7.25 4.34
CA VAL A 5 7.99 -8.37 5.20
C VAL A 5 9.10 -8.69 6.21
N LYS A 6 8.93 -8.27 7.46
CA LYS A 6 9.67 -8.83 8.61
C LYS A 6 8.95 -10.10 9.03
N HIS A 7 9.66 -11.21 9.15
CA HIS A 7 9.09 -12.46 9.67
C HIS A 7 8.66 -12.23 11.13
N ILE A 8 7.36 -12.02 11.36
CA ILE A 8 6.73 -12.14 12.68
C ILE A 8 6.20 -13.57 12.73
N THR A 9 7.02 -14.53 13.16
CA THR A 9 6.60 -15.93 13.32
C THR A 9 6.70 -16.34 14.78
N ALA A 10 5.56 -16.64 15.41
CA ALA A 10 5.49 -17.65 16.46
C ALA A 10 5.91 -19.03 15.87
N PRO A 11 6.44 -19.96 16.67
CA PRO A 11 7.20 -21.10 16.16
C PRO A 11 6.32 -22.08 15.38
N GLY A 12 6.51 -22.15 14.06
CA GLY A 12 5.80 -23.11 13.21
C GLY A 12 6.10 -22.97 11.71
N THR A 13 7.04 -23.80 11.23
CA THR A 13 7.17 -24.35 9.86
C THR A 13 7.45 -23.39 8.68
N PHE A 14 8.65 -23.56 8.11
CA PHE A 14 9.22 -22.83 6.98
C PHE A 14 8.86 -23.44 5.62
N LEU A 15 8.71 -22.59 4.60
CA LEU A 15 9.05 -22.89 3.21
C LEU A 15 9.87 -21.71 2.66
N THR A 16 11.20 -21.86 2.65
CA THR A 16 12.11 -20.98 1.92
C THR A 16 12.44 -21.63 0.58
N PHE A 17 12.18 -20.95 -0.53
CA PHE A 17 12.77 -21.32 -1.82
C PHE A 17 14.05 -20.49 -2.02
N PRO A 18 15.19 -21.10 -2.38
CA PRO A 18 16.42 -20.36 -2.61
C PRO A 18 16.29 -19.57 -3.92
N PHE A 19 16.26 -18.24 -3.83
CA PHE A 19 16.43 -17.36 -4.99
C PHE A 19 17.92 -17.03 -5.15
N THR A 20 18.54 -17.61 -6.18
CA THR A 20 19.83 -17.16 -6.72
C THR A 20 19.57 -16.23 -7.90
N PRO A 21 19.90 -14.93 -7.82
CA PRO A 21 19.76 -14.05 -8.98
C PRO A 21 20.78 -14.44 -10.06
N PRO A 22 20.40 -14.44 -11.36
CA PRO A 22 21.39 -14.51 -12.43
C PRO A 22 22.21 -13.21 -12.43
N ILE A 23 23.51 -13.34 -12.22
CA ILE A 23 24.48 -12.27 -12.47
C ILE A 23 24.86 -12.38 -13.94
N ASP A 24 24.17 -11.64 -14.81
CA ASP A 24 24.64 -11.42 -16.18
C ASP A 24 24.87 -9.92 -16.42
N ASN A 25 26.15 -9.57 -16.48
CA ASN A 25 26.65 -8.31 -17.01
C ASN A 25 26.54 -8.35 -18.54
N GLU A 26 25.34 -8.17 -19.10
CA GLU A 26 25.21 -7.91 -20.54
C GLU A 26 24.37 -6.67 -20.83
N VAL A 27 24.96 -5.82 -21.67
CA VAL A 27 24.47 -4.51 -22.10
C VAL A 27 23.19 -4.67 -22.91
N ALA A 28 22.06 -4.21 -22.38
CA ALA A 28 20.79 -4.18 -23.11
C ALA A 28 20.89 -3.31 -24.40
N PRO A 29 20.28 -3.75 -25.52
CA PRO A 29 20.41 -3.09 -26.81
C PRO A 29 19.68 -1.74 -26.86
N LYS A 30 20.35 -0.76 -27.50
CA LYS A 30 19.90 0.63 -27.70
C LYS A 30 18.75 0.72 -28.72
N ASN A 31 17.52 0.35 -28.35
CA ASN A 31 16.34 0.80 -29.10
C ASN A 31 15.62 1.89 -28.31
N ARG A 32 15.83 3.14 -28.74
CA ARG A 32 15.31 4.36 -28.11
C ARG A 32 13.84 4.56 -28.51
N HIS A 33 12.94 4.47 -27.54
CA HIS A 33 11.68 5.23 -27.54
C HIS A 33 11.81 6.41 -26.57
N PRO A 34 11.25 7.61 -26.89
CA PRO A 34 11.64 8.84 -26.23
C PRO A 34 10.93 9.01 -24.86
N LEU A 35 11.55 8.51 -23.79
CA LEU A 35 11.18 8.80 -22.40
C LEU A 35 11.51 10.25 -21.95
N SER A 36 11.82 11.17 -22.87
CA SER A 36 12.34 12.50 -22.51
C SER A 36 11.29 13.61 -22.39
N CYS A 37 9.99 13.33 -22.54
CA CYS A 37 8.97 14.41 -22.58
C CYS A 37 8.25 14.66 -21.24
N CYS A 38 8.02 13.64 -20.41
CA CYS A 38 7.24 13.81 -19.16
C CYS A 38 7.96 14.60 -18.06
N ALA A 39 9.29 14.63 -18.04
CA ALA A 39 10.06 15.39 -17.05
C ALA A 39 10.00 16.92 -17.27
N ARG A 40 9.67 17.41 -18.48
CA ARG A 40 9.64 18.86 -18.78
C ARG A 40 8.30 19.52 -18.52
N LEU A 41 7.18 18.83 -18.72
CA LEU A 41 5.84 19.41 -18.56
C LEU A 41 5.49 19.65 -17.09
N LEU A 42 5.94 18.79 -16.17
CA LEU A 42 5.81 19.02 -14.72
C LEU A 42 6.64 20.22 -14.21
N CYS A 43 7.64 20.67 -14.95
CA CYS A 43 8.53 21.76 -14.54
C CYS A 43 7.98 23.16 -14.88
N GLN A 44 7.11 23.29 -15.89
CA GLN A 44 6.61 24.60 -16.34
C GLN A 44 5.40 25.08 -15.53
N ASP A 45 4.47 24.20 -15.17
CA ASP A 45 3.30 24.59 -14.36
C ASP A 45 3.64 24.81 -12.88
N CYS A 46 4.72 24.21 -12.38
CA CYS A 46 5.19 24.42 -11.02
C CYS A 46 5.78 25.83 -10.76
N ARG A 47 6.03 26.64 -11.81
CA ARG A 47 6.62 27.99 -11.64
C ARG A 47 5.62 29.08 -11.25
N ARG A 48 4.31 28.85 -11.38
CA ARG A 48 3.30 29.92 -11.21
C ARG A 48 2.70 30.07 -9.81
N ASN A 49 2.84 29.10 -8.91
CA ASN A 49 2.26 29.20 -7.56
C ASN A 49 3.33 29.15 -6.46
N ARG A 50 3.97 30.29 -6.18
CA ARG A 50 4.74 30.50 -4.94
C ARG A 50 3.76 30.69 -3.77
N ARG A 51 3.21 29.60 -3.24
CA ARG A 51 2.77 29.54 -1.84
C ARG A 51 3.45 28.33 -1.23
N ARG A 52 3.99 28.50 -0.03
CA ARG A 52 4.84 27.55 0.71
C ARG A 52 4.15 26.19 0.86
N SER A 53 4.23 25.34 -0.15
CA SER A 53 3.99 23.91 0.00
C SER A 53 5.24 23.32 0.64
N ILE A 54 5.03 22.54 1.70
CA ILE A 54 6.07 21.66 2.23
C ILE A 54 6.50 20.79 1.04
N ARG A 55 7.71 21.03 0.51
CA ARG A 55 8.34 20.12 -0.46
C ARG A 55 8.42 18.77 0.25
N MET A 56 7.49 17.86 -0.01
CA MET A 56 7.75 16.44 0.24
C MET A 56 8.96 16.12 -0.64
N ALA A 57 10.11 15.94 -0.01
CA ALA A 57 11.31 15.54 -0.69
C ALA A 57 11.01 14.16 -1.29
N TYR A 58 10.84 14.11 -2.61
CA TYR A 58 11.06 12.87 -3.34
C TYR A 58 12.52 12.53 -3.06
N THR A 59 12.73 11.66 -2.09
CA THR A 59 14.07 11.22 -1.70
C THR A 59 14.69 10.56 -2.92
N SER A 60 15.97 10.84 -3.16
CA SER A 60 16.80 10.09 -4.09
C SER A 60 16.96 8.68 -3.52
N TRP A 61 15.92 7.86 -3.62
CA TRP A 61 15.93 6.49 -3.14
C TRP A 61 16.98 5.68 -3.89
N THR A 62 17.70 4.83 -3.17
CA THR A 62 18.68 3.90 -3.74
C THR A 62 18.50 2.51 -3.13
N LEU A 63 18.88 1.48 -3.90
CA LEU A 63 18.88 0.10 -3.41
C LEU A 63 19.76 -0.07 -2.17
N GLN A 64 20.89 0.66 -2.11
CA GLN A 64 21.78 0.58 -0.95
C GLN A 64 21.10 1.13 0.31
N GLN A 65 20.47 2.30 0.23
CA GLN A 65 19.71 2.85 1.35
C GLN A 65 18.59 1.91 1.81
N ALA A 66 17.90 1.24 0.86
CA ALA A 66 16.89 0.25 1.22
C ALA A 66 17.48 -0.93 2.01
N LYS A 67 18.64 -1.45 1.57
CA LYS A 67 19.36 -2.52 2.29
C LYS A 67 19.85 -2.07 3.67
N ASP A 68 20.34 -0.84 3.78
CA ASP A 68 20.80 -0.28 5.06
C ASP A 68 19.64 -0.15 6.06
N HIS A 69 18.48 0.34 5.60
CA HIS A 69 17.27 0.38 6.43
C HIS A 69 16.77 -1.01 6.81
N MET A 70 16.83 -1.99 5.90
CA MET A 70 16.49 -3.37 6.21
C MET A 70 17.39 -3.92 7.32
N ALA A 71 18.71 -3.71 7.21
CA ALA A 71 19.67 -4.12 8.22
C ALA A 71 19.39 -3.44 9.58
N GLN A 72 19.11 -2.13 9.57
CA GLN A 72 18.81 -1.36 10.79
C GLN A 72 17.53 -1.84 11.50
N LEU A 73 16.53 -2.28 10.74
CA LEU A 73 15.23 -2.71 11.28
C LEU A 73 15.14 -4.23 11.52
N GLY A 74 16.23 -4.98 11.27
CA GLY A 74 16.24 -6.45 11.41
C GLY A 74 15.34 -7.16 10.38
N ILE A 75 15.23 -6.60 9.18
CA ILE A 75 14.38 -7.11 8.10
C ILE A 75 15.21 -8.01 7.18
N ALA A 76 14.81 -9.27 7.05
CA ALA A 76 15.47 -10.24 6.19
C ALA A 76 15.03 -10.13 4.71
N SER A 77 13.79 -9.75 4.42
CA SER A 77 13.23 -9.75 3.06
C SER A 77 12.24 -8.61 2.86
N ALA A 78 12.07 -8.16 1.62
CA ALA A 78 11.20 -7.04 1.30
C ALA A 78 10.44 -7.28 0.00
N VAL A 79 9.12 -7.04 0.00
CA VAL A 79 8.32 -6.94 -1.21
C VAL A 79 8.21 -5.45 -1.56
N VAL A 80 9.01 -5.03 -2.53
CA VAL A 80 9.04 -3.61 -2.95
C VAL A 80 7.87 -3.29 -3.87
N SER A 81 7.32 -2.09 -3.75
CA SER A 81 6.26 -1.66 -4.66
C SER A 81 6.35 -0.18 -5.03
N VAL A 82 5.78 0.17 -6.18
CA VAL A 82 5.72 1.56 -6.65
C VAL A 82 4.73 2.35 -5.78
N THR A 83 5.11 3.56 -5.43
CA THR A 83 4.34 4.45 -4.54
C THR A 83 3.44 5.41 -5.32
N ALA A 84 2.55 6.10 -4.63
CA ALA A 84 1.75 7.16 -5.21
C ALA A 84 2.61 8.43 -5.50
N PRO A 85 2.36 9.15 -6.60
CA PRO A 85 1.32 8.89 -7.60
C PRO A 85 1.68 7.70 -8.51
N ALA A 86 0.73 6.78 -8.72
CA ALA A 86 0.92 5.67 -9.66
C ALA A 86 1.03 6.20 -11.09
N THR A 87 1.69 5.42 -11.94
CA THR A 87 1.79 5.70 -13.37
C THR A 87 0.59 5.11 -14.11
N THR A 88 -0.10 5.91 -14.91
CA THR A 88 -1.05 5.40 -15.90
C THR A 88 -0.26 5.03 -17.16
N MET A 89 -0.19 3.74 -17.47
CA MET A 89 0.60 3.24 -18.60
C MET A 89 -0.13 3.33 -19.95
N TYR A 90 -1.47 3.47 -19.94
CA TYR A 90 -2.29 3.37 -21.17
C TYR A 90 -3.29 4.52 -21.28
N GLU A 91 -3.33 5.16 -22.46
CA GLU A 91 -4.26 6.26 -22.77
C GLU A 91 -5.61 5.75 -23.34
N ASN A 92 -5.64 4.55 -23.94
CA ASN A 92 -6.84 3.93 -24.52
C ASN A 92 -7.05 2.53 -23.93
N ASP A 93 -8.30 2.21 -23.61
CA ASP A 93 -8.75 0.98 -22.91
C ASP A 93 -7.83 0.56 -21.74
N ILE A 94 -7.92 1.36 -20.67
CA ILE A 94 -7.12 1.20 -19.44
C ILE A 94 -7.27 -0.22 -18.86
N ALA A 95 -8.47 -0.82 -18.93
CA ALA A 95 -8.71 -2.14 -18.37
C ALA A 95 -7.92 -3.22 -19.11
N LYS A 96 -7.96 -3.20 -20.45
CA LYS A 96 -7.18 -4.14 -21.27
C LYS A 96 -5.68 -3.97 -21.04
N GLY A 97 -5.19 -2.73 -21.06
CA GLY A 97 -3.77 -2.45 -20.80
C GLY A 97 -3.32 -2.92 -19.41
N CYS A 98 -4.13 -2.71 -18.37
CA CYS A 98 -3.85 -3.23 -17.04
C CYS A 98 -3.76 -4.76 -17.01
N LEU A 99 -4.63 -5.47 -17.73
CA LEU A 99 -4.58 -6.93 -17.80
C LEU A 99 -3.33 -7.44 -18.51
N GLU A 100 -2.91 -6.77 -19.59
CA GLU A 100 -1.67 -7.08 -20.31
C GLU A 100 -0.43 -6.85 -19.42
N GLU A 101 -0.40 -5.76 -18.66
CA GLU A 101 0.71 -5.46 -17.73
C GLU A 101 0.74 -6.44 -16.55
N ILE A 102 -0.42 -6.83 -16.02
CA ILE A 102 -0.51 -7.88 -14.99
C ILE A 102 0.06 -9.18 -15.54
N ASP A 103 -0.35 -9.61 -16.74
CA ASP A 103 0.15 -10.83 -17.36
C ASP A 103 1.68 -10.78 -17.55
N TYR A 104 2.21 -9.66 -18.04
CA TYR A 104 3.65 -9.44 -18.18
C TYR A 104 4.39 -9.47 -16.84
N ALA A 105 3.87 -8.78 -15.81
CA ALA A 105 4.49 -8.72 -14.49
C ALA A 105 4.61 -10.12 -13.85
N PHE A 106 3.56 -10.94 -13.92
CA PHE A 106 3.59 -12.29 -13.35
C PHE A 106 4.40 -13.27 -14.22
N ASN A 107 4.15 -13.32 -15.52
CA ASN A 107 4.69 -14.38 -16.37
C ASN A 107 6.11 -14.09 -16.90
N GLN A 108 6.51 -12.82 -17.00
CA GLN A 108 7.82 -12.42 -17.54
C GLN A 108 8.76 -11.89 -16.47
N LEU A 109 8.26 -11.06 -15.55
CA LEU A 109 9.07 -10.48 -14.48
C LEU A 109 9.10 -11.32 -13.21
N GLY A 110 8.20 -12.29 -13.07
CA GLY A 110 8.09 -13.12 -11.87
C GLY A 110 7.66 -12.33 -10.63
N ALA A 111 6.83 -11.30 -10.81
CA ALA A 111 6.32 -10.51 -9.70
C ALA A 111 5.46 -11.36 -8.74
N ASP A 112 5.61 -11.16 -7.44
CA ASP A 112 4.81 -11.84 -6.41
C ASP A 112 3.38 -11.29 -6.27
N GLY A 113 3.11 -10.10 -6.83
CA GLY A 113 1.85 -9.40 -6.67
C GLY A 113 1.78 -8.08 -7.40
N VAL A 114 0.64 -7.40 -7.27
CA VAL A 114 0.39 -6.07 -7.86
C VAL A 114 -0.15 -5.10 -6.82
N THR A 115 0.28 -3.85 -6.90
CA THR A 115 -0.20 -2.77 -6.03
C THR A 115 -1.26 -1.95 -6.77
N LEU A 116 -2.43 -1.81 -6.16
CA LEU A 116 -3.50 -0.95 -6.64
C LEU A 116 -3.65 0.24 -5.68
N LEU A 117 -3.80 1.44 -6.23
CA LEU A 117 -4.17 2.61 -5.43
C LEU A 117 -5.69 2.68 -5.26
N THR A 118 -6.12 3.28 -4.15
CA THR A 118 -7.54 3.45 -3.82
C THR A 118 -8.27 4.45 -4.72
N THR A 119 -7.52 5.28 -5.44
CA THR A 119 -8.06 6.27 -6.38
C THR A 119 -7.19 6.37 -7.62
N TYR A 120 -7.84 6.64 -8.75
CA TYR A 120 -7.19 6.87 -10.04
C TYR A 120 -7.38 8.33 -10.44
N PRO A 121 -6.38 8.96 -11.09
CA PRO A 121 -6.50 10.32 -11.54
C PRO A 121 -7.67 10.45 -12.52
N ASN A 122 -8.65 11.31 -12.22
CA ASN A 122 -9.61 11.80 -13.19
C ASN A 122 -9.04 13.07 -13.86
N LYS A 123 -9.68 13.61 -14.90
CA LYS A 123 -9.33 14.91 -15.50
C LYS A 123 -9.41 16.02 -14.43
N GLY A 124 -8.29 16.25 -13.71
CA GLY A 124 -8.23 17.09 -12.51
C GLY A 124 -7.33 16.55 -11.37
N GLY A 125 -6.79 15.34 -11.50
CA GLY A 125 -5.94 14.68 -10.49
C GLY A 125 -6.72 13.67 -9.63
N SER A 126 -6.01 12.96 -8.73
CA SER A 126 -6.64 12.07 -7.75
C SER A 126 -7.43 12.88 -6.71
N LEU A 127 -8.75 12.67 -6.66
CA LEU A 127 -9.62 13.27 -5.65
C LEU A 127 -9.58 12.38 -4.40
N TYR A 128 -9.01 12.93 -3.34
CA TYR A 128 -9.10 12.42 -1.98
C TYR A 128 -9.87 13.47 -1.16
N LEU A 129 -10.42 13.11 0.00
CA LEU A 129 -10.70 14.11 1.04
C LEU A 129 -9.43 14.98 1.22
N GLY A 130 -9.59 16.31 1.32
CA GLY A 130 -8.44 17.24 1.36
C GLY A 130 -7.81 17.65 0.01
N ASN A 131 -8.35 17.24 -1.15
CA ASN A 131 -7.94 17.78 -2.45
C ASN A 131 -8.21 19.31 -2.54
N GLU A 132 -7.34 20.08 -3.22
CA GLU A 132 -7.48 21.55 -3.37
C GLU A 132 -8.78 21.98 -4.08
N LEU A 133 -9.39 21.10 -4.87
CA LEU A 133 -10.72 21.31 -5.44
C LEU A 133 -11.84 21.26 -4.37
N ILE A 134 -11.52 20.79 -3.16
CA ILE A 134 -12.38 20.61 -2.00
C ILE A 134 -11.85 21.44 -0.78
N HIS A 135 -11.05 22.49 -1.03
CA HIS A 135 -10.26 23.24 -0.03
C HIS A 135 -11.09 24.09 0.97
N PRO A 136 -10.76 24.13 2.29
CA PRO A 136 -10.20 23.09 3.14
C PRO A 136 -11.24 22.61 4.19
N VAL A 137 -11.52 21.31 4.25
CA VAL A 137 -12.11 20.73 5.48
C VAL A 137 -10.99 20.41 6.50
N LEU A 138 -9.77 20.10 6.04
CA LEU A 138 -8.58 19.88 6.88
C LEU A 138 -7.30 20.48 6.26
N TYR A 139 -6.42 21.06 7.10
CA TYR A 139 -5.10 21.59 6.73
C TYR A 139 -3.98 20.54 6.76
N ALA A 140 -4.24 19.37 7.33
CA ALA A 140 -3.23 18.34 7.54
C ALA A 140 -2.73 17.72 6.21
N PRO A 141 -1.47 17.26 6.14
CA PRO A 141 -0.99 16.50 4.98
C PRO A 141 -1.75 15.18 4.80
N LYS A 142 -1.99 14.80 3.53
CA LYS A 142 -2.77 13.61 3.15
C LYS A 142 -2.42 12.31 3.89
N PRO A 143 -1.15 11.97 4.16
CA PRO A 143 -0.81 10.73 4.86
C PRO A 143 -1.38 10.62 6.29
N LEU A 144 -1.71 11.75 6.95
CA LEU A 144 -2.17 11.73 8.33
C LEU A 144 -3.61 11.24 8.47
N PHE A 145 -4.48 11.55 7.50
CA PHE A 145 -5.92 11.28 7.60
C PHE A 145 -6.50 10.72 6.31
N ASP A 146 -6.19 11.36 5.17
CA ASP A 146 -6.87 11.06 3.92
C ASP A 146 -6.53 9.66 3.40
N TYR A 147 -5.26 9.23 3.41
CA TYR A 147 -4.88 7.91 2.91
C TYR A 147 -5.49 6.75 3.73
N PRO A 148 -5.43 6.75 5.09
CA PRO A 148 -6.14 5.75 5.90
C PRO A 148 -7.66 5.78 5.70
N GLN A 149 -8.27 6.96 5.62
CA GLN A 149 -9.73 7.07 5.41
C GLN A 149 -10.16 6.54 4.05
N GLU A 150 -9.35 6.76 3.02
CA GLU A 150 -9.64 6.28 1.67
C GLU A 150 -9.46 4.77 1.57
N THR A 151 -8.44 4.21 2.21
CA THR A 151 -8.31 2.75 2.38
C THR A 151 -9.54 2.14 3.04
N THR A 152 -10.06 2.82 4.08
CA THR A 152 -11.27 2.39 4.79
C THR A 152 -12.49 2.42 3.87
N ARG A 153 -12.67 3.51 3.10
CA ARG A 153 -13.78 3.67 2.17
C ARG A 153 -13.73 2.61 1.06
N THR A 154 -12.56 2.41 0.44
CA THR A 154 -12.38 1.38 -0.59
C THR A 154 -12.67 -0.01 -0.05
N THR A 155 -12.22 -0.31 1.17
CA THR A 155 -12.48 -1.62 1.80
C THR A 155 -13.98 -1.82 2.04
N ALA A 156 -14.67 -0.83 2.62
CA ALA A 156 -16.11 -0.90 2.83
C ALA A 156 -16.88 -1.09 1.51
N GLU A 157 -16.47 -0.40 0.44
CA GLU A 157 -17.09 -0.55 -0.88
C GLU A 157 -16.90 -1.96 -1.46
N LEU A 158 -15.70 -2.54 -1.36
CA LEU A 158 -15.41 -3.90 -1.82
C LEU A 158 -16.24 -4.96 -1.07
N VAL A 159 -16.44 -4.76 0.23
CA VAL A 159 -17.24 -5.65 1.08
C VAL A 159 -18.73 -5.51 0.79
N LEU A 160 -19.25 -4.28 0.79
CA LEU A 160 -20.68 -4.00 0.63
C LEU A 160 -21.18 -4.30 -0.79
N SER A 161 -20.36 -4.07 -1.82
CA SER A 161 -20.68 -4.45 -3.20
C SER A 161 -20.60 -5.97 -3.45
N GLY A 162 -20.04 -6.74 -2.51
CA GLY A 162 -19.75 -8.16 -2.68
C GLY A 162 -18.63 -8.47 -3.66
N THR A 163 -17.83 -7.47 -4.03
CA THR A 163 -16.66 -7.65 -4.88
C THR A 163 -15.62 -8.54 -4.19
N LYS A 164 -15.39 -8.37 -2.88
CA LYS A 164 -14.46 -9.24 -2.14
C LYS A 164 -14.91 -10.70 -2.17
N ALA A 165 -16.19 -10.96 -1.91
CA ALA A 165 -16.77 -12.30 -1.96
C ALA A 165 -16.65 -12.97 -3.35
N LYS A 166 -16.72 -12.18 -4.44
CA LYS A 166 -16.54 -12.69 -5.83
C LYS A 166 -15.08 -13.03 -6.17
N LEU A 167 -14.13 -12.55 -5.38
CA LEU A 167 -12.69 -12.71 -5.60
C LEU A 167 -12.02 -13.45 -4.42
N PRO A 168 -12.47 -14.67 -4.07
CA PRO A 168 -11.98 -15.37 -2.88
C PRO A 168 -10.51 -15.79 -2.99
N ASN A 169 -10.03 -16.01 -4.23
CA ASN A 169 -8.65 -16.42 -4.50
C ASN A 169 -7.65 -15.26 -4.55
N ILE A 170 -8.13 -14.01 -4.51
CA ILE A 170 -7.27 -12.83 -4.49
C ILE A 170 -7.04 -12.44 -3.04
N LYS A 171 -5.79 -12.58 -2.59
CA LYS A 171 -5.34 -12.11 -1.28
C LYS A 171 -5.04 -10.62 -1.37
N MET A 172 -5.85 -9.81 -0.69
CA MET A 172 -5.73 -8.35 -0.70
C MET A 172 -5.09 -7.90 0.61
N ILE A 173 -3.97 -7.17 0.52
CA ILE A 173 -3.29 -6.57 1.68
C ILE A 173 -3.72 -5.11 1.78
N LEU A 174 -4.29 -4.73 2.91
CA LEU A 174 -4.74 -3.37 3.20
C LEU A 174 -3.65 -2.59 3.92
N SER A 175 -3.38 -1.40 3.39
CA SER A 175 -2.40 -0.45 3.89
C SER A 175 -2.74 0.10 5.27
N HIS A 176 -1.72 0.28 6.12
CA HIS A 176 -1.81 1.00 7.39
C HIS A 176 -2.89 0.44 8.32
N ALA A 177 -2.89 -0.87 8.55
CA ALA A 177 -3.92 -1.59 9.31
C ALA A 177 -5.34 -1.48 8.71
N GLY A 178 -5.45 -1.26 7.40
CA GLY A 178 -6.73 -1.00 6.73
C GLY A 178 -7.35 0.35 7.09
N GLY A 179 -6.53 1.29 7.56
CA GLY A 179 -6.94 2.61 8.01
C GLY A 179 -7.75 2.55 9.30
N THR A 180 -9.05 2.79 9.22
CA THR A 180 -9.99 2.75 10.37
C THR A 180 -11.02 1.64 10.24
N ILE A 181 -10.85 0.71 9.30
CA ILE A 181 -11.82 -0.36 9.06
C ILE A 181 -12.04 -1.24 10.29
N ALA A 182 -10.98 -1.57 11.05
CA ALA A 182 -11.08 -2.36 12.27
C ALA A 182 -11.99 -1.70 13.32
N PHE A 183 -11.89 -0.38 13.46
CA PHE A 183 -12.74 0.39 14.37
C PHE A 183 -14.19 0.48 13.88
N LEU A 184 -14.40 0.54 12.56
CA LEU A 184 -15.72 0.69 11.97
C LEU A 184 -16.43 -0.64 11.68
N ALA A 185 -15.74 -1.78 11.69
CA ALA A 185 -16.30 -3.07 11.32
C ALA A 185 -17.58 -3.43 12.10
N PRO A 186 -17.64 -3.31 13.45
CA PRO A 186 -18.88 -3.59 14.19
C PRO A 186 -20.05 -2.70 13.75
N ARG A 187 -19.75 -1.43 13.43
CA ARG A 187 -20.74 -0.48 12.93
C ARG A 187 -21.26 -0.89 11.56
N ILE A 188 -20.36 -1.19 10.62
CA ILE A 188 -20.73 -1.59 9.26
C ILE A 188 -21.59 -2.85 9.31
N CYS A 189 -21.16 -3.88 10.02
CA CYS A 189 -21.93 -5.13 10.20
C CYS A 189 -23.34 -4.88 10.75
N SER A 190 -23.48 -3.98 11.72
CA SER A 190 -24.75 -3.70 12.40
C SER A 190 -25.75 -2.92 11.54
N ILE A 191 -25.28 -2.07 10.61
CA ILE A 191 -26.15 -1.13 9.87
C ILE A 191 -26.22 -1.40 8.36
N SER A 192 -25.53 -2.42 7.86
CA SER A 192 -25.55 -2.79 6.44
C SER A 192 -26.62 -3.81 6.06
N THR A 193 -27.54 -4.16 6.98
CA THR A 193 -28.47 -5.30 6.86
C THR A 193 -29.43 -5.25 5.66
N GLY A 194 -29.61 -4.09 5.02
CA GLY A 194 -30.34 -3.93 3.75
C GLY A 194 -29.49 -4.05 2.48
N ILE A 195 -28.17 -4.16 2.61
CA ILE A 195 -27.20 -4.31 1.52
C ILE A 195 -26.62 -5.72 1.54
N ARG A 196 -26.08 -6.13 2.69
CA ARG A 196 -25.53 -7.47 2.95
C ARG A 196 -25.76 -7.87 4.41
N THR A 197 -25.83 -9.17 4.66
CA THR A 197 -25.95 -9.72 6.03
C THR A 197 -24.70 -9.41 6.86
N SER A 198 -24.85 -9.32 8.19
CA SER A 198 -23.74 -9.07 9.11
C SER A 198 -22.64 -10.11 8.96
N GLU A 199 -23.03 -11.38 8.78
CA GLU A 199 -22.14 -12.53 8.64
C GLU A 199 -21.30 -12.41 7.37
N GLN A 200 -21.91 -12.03 6.24
CA GLN A 200 -21.18 -11.83 4.98
C GLN A 200 -20.18 -10.69 5.07
N VAL A 201 -20.55 -9.58 5.72
CA VAL A 201 -19.65 -8.43 5.90
C VAL A 201 -18.47 -8.82 6.79
N GLN A 202 -18.74 -9.50 7.90
CA GLN A 202 -17.71 -9.96 8.83
C GLN A 202 -16.74 -10.95 8.15
N GLN A 203 -17.28 -11.91 7.38
CA GLN A 203 -16.47 -12.88 6.64
C GLN A 203 -15.56 -12.21 5.61
N ASP A 204 -16.10 -11.26 4.83
CA ASP A 204 -15.31 -10.55 3.83
C ASP A 204 -14.21 -9.69 4.49
N ILE A 205 -14.52 -8.98 5.59
CA ILE A 205 -13.53 -8.19 6.36
C ILE A 205 -12.41 -9.08 6.90
N ALA A 206 -12.75 -10.22 7.50
CA ALA A 206 -11.77 -11.16 8.06
C ALA A 206 -10.86 -11.79 6.99
N SER A 207 -11.29 -11.80 5.73
CA SER A 207 -10.53 -12.39 4.62
C SER A 207 -9.44 -11.48 4.02
N PHE A 208 -9.34 -10.23 4.48
CA PHE A 208 -8.24 -9.34 4.10
C PHE A 208 -6.98 -9.63 4.91
N TYR A 209 -5.84 -9.27 4.33
CA TYR A 209 -4.56 -9.15 5.02
C TYR A 209 -4.34 -7.67 5.36
N PHE A 210 -3.56 -7.38 6.40
CA PHE A 210 -3.34 -6.03 6.92
C PHE A 210 -1.86 -5.81 7.15
N ASP A 211 -1.28 -4.80 6.51
CA ASP A 211 0.07 -4.39 6.89
C ASP A 211 0.06 -3.50 8.15
N THR A 212 1.17 -3.46 8.86
CA THR A 212 1.32 -2.67 10.10
C THR A 212 2.04 -1.35 9.90
N ALA A 213 2.18 -0.88 8.66
CA ALA A 213 2.98 0.30 8.38
C ALA A 213 2.35 1.55 8.99
N LEU A 214 3.09 2.28 9.83
CA LEU A 214 2.57 3.41 10.61
C LEU A 214 1.39 3.08 11.56
N SER A 215 1.14 1.79 11.82
CA SER A 215 -0.05 1.31 12.55
C SER A 215 0.28 0.18 13.54
N SER A 216 1.08 0.48 14.57
CA SER A 216 1.48 -0.49 15.61
C SER A 216 1.13 -0.10 17.05
N ALA A 217 0.26 0.90 17.25
CA ALA A 217 -0.21 1.19 18.60
C ALA A 217 -1.03 0.01 19.13
N LYS A 218 -0.88 -0.31 20.43
CA LYS A 218 -1.59 -1.42 21.09
C LYS A 218 -3.09 -1.44 20.79
N GLY A 219 -3.76 -0.29 20.82
CA GLY A 219 -5.19 -0.19 20.50
C GLY A 219 -5.52 -0.52 19.05
N GLN A 220 -4.66 -0.17 18.09
CA GLN A 220 -4.83 -0.52 16.68
C GLN A 220 -4.67 -2.03 16.48
N LEU A 221 -3.65 -2.63 17.10
CA LEU A 221 -3.37 -4.06 16.98
C LEU A 221 -4.48 -4.92 17.63
N LEU A 222 -4.98 -4.51 18.80
CA LEU A 222 -6.12 -5.18 19.42
C LEU A 222 -7.38 -5.09 18.56
N ALA A 223 -7.65 -3.93 17.95
CA ALA A 223 -8.79 -3.78 17.05
C ALA A 223 -8.64 -4.65 15.79
N LEU A 224 -7.44 -4.78 15.25
CA LEU A 224 -7.16 -5.70 14.13
C LEU A 224 -7.41 -7.16 14.51
N LEU A 225 -6.90 -7.59 15.66
CA LEU A 225 -7.06 -8.97 16.14
C LEU A 225 -8.52 -9.34 16.47
N GLU A 226 -9.38 -8.35 16.71
CA GLU A 226 -10.82 -8.57 16.85
C GLU A 226 -11.49 -8.97 15.52
N ILE A 227 -10.97 -8.49 14.38
CA ILE A 227 -11.61 -8.66 13.08
C ILE A 227 -10.90 -9.64 12.14
N ALA A 228 -9.65 -10.00 12.43
CA ALA A 228 -8.83 -10.85 11.59
C ALA A 228 -7.90 -11.75 12.43
N ASP A 229 -7.62 -12.94 11.90
CA ASP A 229 -6.62 -13.83 12.50
C ASP A 229 -5.22 -13.19 12.45
N SER A 230 -4.40 -13.44 13.46
CA SER A 230 -3.02 -12.92 13.50
C SER A 230 -2.17 -13.29 12.27
N SER A 231 -2.45 -14.43 11.61
CA SER A 231 -1.80 -14.85 10.36
C SER A 231 -2.13 -13.97 9.15
N HIS A 232 -3.15 -13.12 9.25
CA HIS A 232 -3.50 -12.12 8.24
C HIS A 232 -2.86 -10.75 8.53
N ILE A 233 -2.13 -10.60 9.63
CA ILE A 233 -1.40 -9.37 9.96
C ILE A 233 0.05 -9.54 9.51
N VAL A 234 0.50 -8.66 8.60
CA VAL A 234 1.85 -8.70 8.02
C VAL A 234 2.62 -7.44 8.41
N PHE A 235 3.93 -7.56 8.60
CA PHE A 235 4.76 -6.39 8.84
C PHE A 235 4.76 -5.47 7.61
N GLY A 236 4.75 -4.15 7.85
CA GLY A 236 4.94 -3.12 6.84
C GLY A 236 5.75 -1.96 7.42
N SER A 237 6.68 -1.42 6.63
CA SER A 237 7.64 -0.40 7.11
C SER A 237 7.34 1.02 6.60
N ASP A 238 6.75 1.11 5.41
CA ASP A 238 6.58 2.34 4.60
C ASP A 238 7.88 3.14 4.40
N VAL A 239 9.03 2.45 4.44
CA VAL A 239 10.34 3.09 4.43
C VAL A 239 10.63 3.85 3.13
N SER A 240 11.35 4.94 3.38
CA SER A 240 11.73 6.08 2.54
C SER A 240 10.65 7.15 2.37
N TYR A 241 9.39 6.83 2.70
CA TYR A 241 8.34 7.82 2.93
C TYR A 241 8.18 8.11 4.43
N ALA A 242 8.04 7.05 5.24
CA ALA A 242 8.12 7.16 6.69
C ALA A 242 9.57 7.47 7.11
N PRO A 243 9.79 8.44 8.02
CA PRO A 243 11.09 8.65 8.65
C PRO A 243 11.56 7.38 9.37
N ILE A 244 12.83 7.04 9.25
CA ILE A 244 13.39 5.80 9.79
C ILE A 244 13.22 5.70 11.32
N GLU A 245 13.22 6.84 12.02
CA GLU A 245 12.98 6.93 13.46
C GLU A 245 11.55 6.52 13.82
N ALA A 246 10.58 6.96 13.02
CA ALA A 246 9.19 6.56 13.18
C ALA A 246 9.03 5.05 12.93
N THR A 247 9.58 4.55 11.82
CA THR A 247 9.53 3.12 11.50
C THR A 247 10.22 2.26 12.56
N SER A 248 11.35 2.71 13.12
CA SER A 248 12.05 2.00 14.19
C SER A 248 11.17 1.91 15.44
N SER A 249 10.55 3.02 15.86
CA SER A 249 9.62 3.03 16.98
C SER A 249 8.42 2.11 16.75
N ILE A 250 7.87 2.09 15.54
CA ILE A 250 6.75 1.23 15.16
C ILE A 250 7.14 -0.24 15.22
N THR A 251 8.33 -0.58 14.71
CA THR A 251 8.87 -1.94 14.70
C THR A 251 9.06 -2.44 16.14
N MET A 252 9.67 -1.64 17.02
CA MET A 252 9.82 -1.99 18.43
C MET A 252 8.48 -2.25 19.13
N LYS A 253 7.44 -1.47 18.83
CA LYS A 253 6.10 -1.68 19.41
C LYS A 253 5.45 -2.97 18.92
N LEU A 254 5.71 -3.38 17.67
CA LEU A 254 5.23 -4.67 17.15
C LEU A 254 5.93 -5.81 17.85
N ASP A 255 7.26 -5.73 17.95
CA ASP A 255 8.10 -6.72 18.65
C ASP A 255 7.66 -6.88 20.11
N GLU A 256 7.42 -5.76 20.83
CA GLU A 256 6.89 -5.77 22.19
C GLU A 256 5.49 -6.40 22.29
N PHE A 257 4.60 -6.07 21.34
CA PHE A 257 3.23 -6.56 21.36
C PHE A 257 3.12 -8.06 21.07
N PHE A 258 3.90 -8.56 20.10
CA PHE A 258 3.89 -9.97 19.69
C PHE A 258 4.92 -10.83 20.46
N GLY A 259 5.83 -10.21 21.23
CA GLY A 259 6.86 -10.91 22.00
C GLY A 259 7.95 -11.53 21.14
N THR A 260 8.33 -10.88 20.04
CA THR A 260 9.30 -11.37 19.04
C THR A 260 10.57 -10.53 18.96
#